data_AF-A0A8S0S929-F1
#
_entry.id   AF-A0A8S0S929-F1
#
_cell.length_a   1.000
_cell.length_b   1.000
_cell.length_c   1.000
_cell.angle_alpha   90.00
_cell.angle_beta   90.00
_cell.angle_gamma   90.00
#
_symmetry.space_group_name_H-M   'P 1'
#
loop_
_entity.id
_entity.type
_entity.pdbx_description
1 polymer ?
#
loop_
_entity_poly.entity_id
_entity_poly.type
_entity_poly.pdbx_seq_one_letter_code
_entity_poly.pdbx_strand_id
1 'polypeptide(L)'
;MLFLLQKKCILIAHEGQMLFFLAEHGFSKSQISELVLKRPEVLLSNPEKTLLPKIEFFLQSTGVAKADLLKTIARDPTFLTRSVENQLMPICSYLKDIVGAEKVDSLLRRGSWIFYRAIGKKLILNVNYLLALGVPNSFIATLLSSFPQALAQNHDQFRKKRGRGEGNGI
;
A
#
# COMPACT_ATOMS: atom_id res chain seq x y z
N MET A 1 34.65 25.77 2.72
CA MET A 1 34.33 25.46 1.30
C MET A 1 34.43 23.96 0.99
N LEU A 2 35.54 23.29 1.35
CA LEU A 2 35.76 21.85 1.11
C LEU A 2 34.66 20.92 1.68
N PHE A 3 34.19 21.20 2.92
CA PHE A 3 33.16 20.40 3.59
C PHE A 3 31.78 20.48 2.90
N LEU A 4 31.45 21.64 2.32
CA LEU A 4 30.21 21.85 1.56
C LEU A 4 30.28 21.17 0.19
N LEU A 5 31.46 21.20 -0.46
CA LEU A 5 31.70 20.50 -1.73
C LEU A 5 31.62 18.97 -1.55
N GLN A 6 32.22 18.44 -0.49
CA GLN A 6 32.18 17.01 -0.19
C GLN A 6 30.76 16.52 0.12
N LYS A 7 29.98 17.29 0.89
CA LYS A 7 28.55 17.00 1.10
C LYS A 7 27.74 17.04 -0.21
N LYS A 8 28.02 17.99 -1.10
CA LYS A 8 27.34 18.12 -2.40
C LYS A 8 27.69 16.95 -3.34
N CYS A 9 28.95 16.51 -3.38
CA CYS A 9 29.37 15.33 -4.15
C CYS A 9 28.75 14.03 -3.62
N ILE A 10 28.66 13.86 -2.29
CA ILE A 10 28.00 12.70 -1.68
C ILE A 10 26.50 12.67 -2.01
N LEU A 11 25.85 13.83 -2.00
CA LEU A 11 24.43 13.95 -2.36
C LEU A 11 24.20 13.55 -3.83
N ILE A 12 25.01 14.07 -4.76
CA ILE A 12 24.94 13.76 -6.20
C ILE A 12 25.20 12.26 -6.46
N ALA A 13 26.15 11.66 -5.75
CA ALA A 13 26.43 10.23 -5.86
C ALA A 13 25.25 9.37 -5.37
N HIS A 14 24.56 9.78 -4.30
CA HIS A 14 23.37 9.09 -3.79
C HIS A 14 22.18 9.18 -4.75
N GLU A 15 21.94 10.36 -5.32
CA GLU A 15 20.89 10.59 -6.32
C GLU A 15 21.11 9.68 -7.56
N GLY A 16 22.35 9.59 -8.05
CA GLY A 16 22.73 8.72 -9.16
C GLY A 16 22.53 7.23 -8.88
N GLN A 17 22.85 6.78 -7.66
CA GLN A 17 22.65 5.38 -7.25
C GLN A 17 21.17 4.99 -7.24
N MET A 18 20.29 5.84 -6.71
CA MET A 18 18.85 5.58 -6.70
C MET A 18 18.27 5.54 -8.12
N LEU A 19 18.65 6.48 -8.99
CA LEU A 19 18.18 6.52 -10.37
C LEU A 19 18.62 5.28 -11.17
N PHE A 20 19.88 4.86 -11.01
CA PHE A 20 20.39 3.64 -11.61
C PHE A 20 19.63 2.41 -11.09
N PHE A 21 19.44 2.30 -9.77
CA PHE A 21 18.67 1.21 -9.17
C PHE A 21 17.25 1.12 -9.75
N LEU A 22 16.53 2.25 -9.86
CA LEU A 22 15.17 2.25 -10.40
C LEU A 22 15.15 1.78 -11.86
N ALA A 23 16.10 2.22 -12.68
CA ALA A 23 16.21 1.78 -14.07
C ALA A 23 16.48 0.27 -14.18
N GLU A 24 17.47 -0.24 -13.43
CA GLU A 24 17.82 -1.67 -13.41
C GLU A 24 16.67 -2.56 -12.91
N HIS A 25 15.84 -2.04 -12.00
CA HIS A 25 14.68 -2.76 -11.49
C HIS A 25 13.46 -2.71 -12.43
N GLY A 26 13.59 -2.04 -13.59
CA GLY A 26 12.60 -2.03 -14.66
C GLY A 26 11.60 -0.88 -14.59
N PHE A 27 11.87 0.18 -13.81
CA PHE A 27 11.05 1.39 -13.88
C PHE A 27 11.29 2.12 -15.20
N SER A 28 10.21 2.52 -15.87
CA SER A 28 10.31 3.38 -17.05
C SER A 28 10.75 4.79 -16.67
N LYS A 29 11.30 5.54 -17.62
CA LYS A 29 11.64 6.97 -17.41
C LYS A 29 10.44 7.78 -16.90
N SER A 30 9.23 7.53 -17.41
CA SER A 30 8.02 8.21 -16.95
C SER A 30 7.66 7.85 -15.51
N GLN A 31 7.79 6.58 -15.12
CA GLN A 31 7.57 6.14 -13.74
C GLN A 31 8.59 6.73 -12.78
N ILE A 32 9.86 6.78 -13.16
CA ILE A 32 10.92 7.41 -12.36
C ILE A 32 10.59 8.89 -12.16
N SER A 33 10.28 9.62 -13.23
CA SER A 33 9.90 11.03 -13.14
C SER A 33 8.68 11.24 -12.24
N GLU A 34 7.62 10.44 -12.39
CA GLU A 34 6.42 10.53 -11.54
C GLU A 34 6.75 10.30 -10.06
N LEU A 35 7.54 9.27 -9.78
CA LEU A 35 7.95 8.90 -8.43
C LEU A 35 8.75 10.02 -7.76
N VAL A 36 9.76 10.55 -8.45
CA VAL A 36 10.63 11.63 -7.96
C VAL A 36 9.83 12.93 -7.77
N LEU A 37 8.91 13.25 -8.68
CA LEU A 37 8.04 14.43 -8.54
C LEU A 37 7.16 14.36 -7.28
N LYS A 38 6.64 13.17 -6.96
CA LYS A 38 5.78 12.96 -5.79
C LYS A 38 6.56 12.83 -4.48
N ARG A 39 7.79 12.33 -4.55
CA ARG A 39 8.62 12.08 -3.37
C ARG A 39 10.12 12.23 -3.67
N PRO A 40 10.63 13.47 -3.76
CA PRO A 40 12.04 13.72 -4.06
C PRO A 40 13.01 13.08 -3.06
N GLU A 41 12.59 12.89 -1.80
CA GLU A 41 13.42 12.33 -0.74
C GLU A 41 13.82 10.87 -1.00
N VAL A 42 13.16 10.19 -1.95
CA VAL A 42 13.57 8.86 -2.39
C VAL A 42 15.01 8.87 -2.93
N LEU A 43 15.43 9.95 -3.59
CA LEU A 43 16.77 10.05 -4.19
C LEU A 43 17.88 10.12 -3.14
N LEU A 44 17.53 10.48 -1.91
CA LEU A 44 18.46 10.56 -0.78
C LEU A 44 18.55 9.23 -0.02
N SER A 45 17.76 8.22 -0.40
CA SER A 45 17.67 6.94 0.29
C SER A 45 18.68 5.93 -0.29
N ASN A 46 19.11 4.97 0.53
CA ASN A 46 19.84 3.80 0.03
C ASN A 46 18.83 2.78 -0.54
N PRO A 47 18.80 2.52 -1.85
CA PRO A 47 17.76 1.67 -2.46
C PRO A 47 17.76 0.23 -1.93
N GLU A 48 18.94 -0.38 -1.78
CA GLU A 48 19.14 -1.75 -1.27
C GLU A 48 18.57 -1.92 0.14
N LYS A 49 18.69 -0.89 0.98
CA LYS A 49 18.21 -0.92 2.37
C LYS A 49 16.76 -0.45 2.51
N THR A 50 16.19 0.20 1.51
CA THR A 50 14.88 0.88 1.65
C THR A 50 13.83 0.39 0.68
N LEU A 51 14.08 0.42 -0.64
CA LEU A 51 13.10 0.08 -1.66
C LEU A 51 13.10 -1.43 -1.94
N LEU A 52 14.29 -2.03 -2.08
CA LEU A 52 14.42 -3.43 -2.47
C LEU A 52 13.64 -4.39 -1.53
N PRO A 53 13.78 -4.31 -0.19
CA PRO A 53 13.09 -5.24 0.71
C PRO A 53 11.56 -5.13 0.59
N LYS A 54 11.05 -3.95 0.23
CA LYS A 54 9.62 -3.73 0.06
C LYS A 54 9.12 -4.25 -1.28
N ILE A 55 9.89 -4.05 -2.35
CA ILE A 55 9.56 -4.60 -3.67
C ILE A 55 9.50 -6.12 -3.59
N GLU A 56 10.54 -6.75 -3.03
CA GLU A 56 10.60 -8.20 -2.85
C GLU A 56 9.45 -8.72 -2.00
N PHE A 57 9.17 -8.05 -0.88
CA PHE A 57 8.03 -8.40 -0.02
C PHE A 57 6.72 -8.45 -0.80
N PHE A 58 6.39 -7.43 -1.61
CA PHE A 58 5.13 -7.43 -2.36
C PHE A 58 5.10 -8.48 -3.47
N LEU A 59 6.21 -8.66 -4.20
CA LEU A 59 6.30 -9.68 -5.25
C LEU A 59 6.08 -11.09 -4.68
N GLN A 60 6.69 -11.39 -3.54
CA GLN A 60 6.56 -12.70 -2.87
C GLN A 60 5.22 -12.85 -2.16
N SER A 61 4.69 -11.77 -1.59
CA SER A 61 3.51 -11.86 -0.72
C SER A 61 2.20 -11.79 -1.48
N THR A 62 2.06 -10.98 -2.53
CA THR A 62 0.72 -10.66 -3.07
C THR A 62 0.44 -11.27 -4.43
N GLY A 63 1.41 -11.97 -5.05
CA GLY A 63 1.28 -12.49 -6.41
C GLY A 63 1.13 -11.40 -7.49
N VAL A 64 1.44 -10.15 -7.14
CA VAL A 64 1.28 -9.01 -8.06
C VAL A 64 2.30 -9.11 -9.19
N ALA A 65 1.87 -8.84 -10.42
CA ALA A 65 2.79 -8.70 -11.54
C ALA A 65 3.77 -7.55 -11.28
N LYS A 66 5.07 -7.78 -11.53
CA LYS A 66 6.12 -6.78 -11.30
C LYS A 66 5.77 -5.43 -11.93
N ALA A 67 5.33 -5.43 -13.18
CA ALA A 67 4.93 -4.20 -13.88
C ALA A 67 3.83 -3.40 -13.16
N ASP A 68 2.83 -4.08 -12.58
CA ASP A 68 1.74 -3.42 -11.85
C ASP A 68 2.19 -2.90 -10.49
N LEU A 69 3.11 -3.61 -9.83
CA LEU A 69 3.76 -3.12 -8.61
C LEU A 69 4.55 -1.84 -8.89
N LEU A 70 5.39 -1.82 -9.94
CA LEU A 70 6.19 -0.64 -10.29
C LEU A 70 5.30 0.56 -10.64
N LYS A 71 4.21 0.34 -11.38
CA LYS A 71 3.19 1.37 -11.64
C LYS A 71 2.56 1.89 -10.34
N THR A 72 2.25 0.99 -9.41
CA THR A 72 1.65 1.36 -8.11
C THR A 72 2.62 2.18 -7.27
N ILE A 73 3.90 1.80 -7.24
CA ILE A 73 4.97 2.51 -6.54
C ILE A 73 5.18 3.91 -7.12
N ALA A 74 5.25 4.03 -8.45
CA ALA A 74 5.41 5.33 -9.11
C ALA A 74 4.23 6.26 -8.83
N ARG A 75 3.00 5.71 -8.87
CA ARG A 75 1.77 6.47 -8.61
C ARG A 75 1.65 6.91 -7.16
N ASP A 76 2.09 6.10 -6.21
CA ASP A 76 2.01 6.40 -4.78
C ASP A 76 3.22 5.83 -4.04
N PRO A 77 4.34 6.57 -3.95
CA PRO A 77 5.54 6.08 -3.26
C PRO A 77 5.40 6.06 -1.73
N THR A 78 4.31 6.57 -1.15
CA THR A 78 4.20 6.84 0.28
C THR A 78 4.14 5.55 1.12
N PHE A 79 3.51 4.48 0.62
CA PHE A 79 3.46 3.22 1.37
C PHE A 79 4.84 2.55 1.49
N LEU A 80 5.78 2.88 0.59
CA LEU A 80 7.17 2.42 0.70
C LEU A 80 7.95 3.10 1.84
N THR A 81 7.34 4.01 2.60
CA THR A 81 7.95 4.55 3.83
C THR A 81 7.63 3.71 5.07
N ARG A 82 6.78 2.70 4.93
CA ARG A 82 6.27 1.90 6.06
C ARG A 82 7.18 0.69 6.29
N SER A 83 7.35 0.29 7.55
CA SER A 83 8.07 -0.93 7.90
C SER A 83 7.31 -2.14 7.36
N VAL A 84 8.06 -3.07 6.76
CA VAL A 84 7.51 -4.32 6.24
C VAL A 84 6.92 -5.12 7.40
N GLU A 85 7.72 -5.33 8.44
CA GLU A 85 7.43 -6.17 9.60
C GLU A 85 6.31 -5.59 10.46
N ASN A 86 6.35 -4.29 10.73
CA ASN A 86 5.44 -3.67 11.70
C ASN A 86 4.13 -3.18 11.08
N GLN A 87 4.00 -3.15 9.76
CA GLN A 87 2.81 -2.57 9.12
C GLN A 87 2.38 -3.28 7.84
N LEU A 88 3.27 -3.46 6.87
CA LEU A 88 2.85 -4.02 5.57
C LEU A 88 2.48 -5.50 5.69
N MET A 89 3.31 -6.29 6.39
CA MET A 89 3.14 -7.72 6.58
C MET A 89 1.87 -8.05 7.40
N PRO A 90 1.59 -7.42 8.56
CA PRO A 90 0.35 -7.68 9.29
C PRO A 90 -0.91 -7.36 8.48
N ILE A 91 -0.92 -6.26 7.74
CA ILE A 91 -2.08 -5.88 6.89
C ILE A 91 -2.21 -6.88 5.73
N CYS A 92 -1.11 -7.22 5.05
CA CYS A 92 -1.12 -8.20 3.97
C CYS A 92 -1.63 -9.57 4.46
N SER A 93 -1.12 -10.06 5.60
CA SER A 93 -1.55 -11.35 6.17
C SER A 93 -3.05 -11.35 6.44
N TYR A 94 -3.55 -10.31 7.11
CA TYR A 94 -4.98 -10.19 7.38
C TYR A 94 -5.82 -10.16 6.10
N LEU A 95 -5.40 -9.40 5.08
CA LEU A 95 -6.12 -9.34 3.82
C LEU A 95 -6.13 -10.70 3.11
N LYS A 96 -5.02 -11.45 3.14
CA LYS A 96 -4.97 -12.82 2.57
C LYS A 96 -5.98 -13.74 3.23
N ASP A 97 -6.10 -13.68 4.56
CA ASP A 97 -7.02 -14.54 5.32
C ASP A 97 -8.49 -14.28 4.94
N ILE A 98 -8.81 -13.06 4.51
CA ILE A 98 -10.18 -12.66 4.14
C ILE A 98 -10.45 -12.86 2.64
N VAL A 99 -9.59 -12.35 1.75
CA VAL A 99 -9.86 -12.33 0.30
C VAL A 99 -9.22 -13.48 -0.48
N GLY A 100 -8.30 -14.23 0.12
CA GLY A 100 -7.44 -15.18 -0.58
C GLY A 100 -6.16 -14.53 -1.10
N ALA A 101 -5.06 -15.28 -1.11
CA ALA A 101 -3.74 -14.78 -1.52
C ALA A 101 -3.72 -14.29 -2.98
N GLU A 102 -4.51 -14.93 -3.83
CA GLU A 102 -4.65 -14.65 -5.26
C GLU A 102 -5.39 -13.35 -5.58
N LYS A 103 -6.05 -12.71 -4.59
CA LYS A 103 -6.81 -11.47 -4.79
C LYS A 103 -6.18 -10.25 -4.14
N VAL A 104 -5.08 -10.40 -3.40
CA VAL A 104 -4.42 -9.27 -2.72
C VAL A 104 -3.82 -8.29 -3.74
N ASP A 105 -3.35 -8.79 -4.88
CA ASP A 105 -2.89 -7.98 -6.01
C ASP A 105 -3.97 -6.99 -6.51
N SER A 106 -5.24 -7.41 -6.51
CA SER A 106 -6.36 -6.57 -6.95
C SER A 106 -6.59 -5.39 -6.01
N LEU A 107 -6.38 -5.59 -4.70
CA LEU A 107 -6.45 -4.52 -3.69
C LEU A 107 -5.27 -3.56 -3.86
N LEU A 108 -4.07 -4.09 -4.11
CA LEU A 108 -2.87 -3.28 -4.34
C LEU A 108 -3.02 -2.40 -5.59
N ARG A 109 -3.58 -2.94 -6.69
CA ARG A 109 -3.86 -2.17 -7.94
C ARG A 109 -4.85 -1.01 -7.71
N ARG A 110 -5.86 -1.21 -6.85
CA ARG A 110 -6.84 -0.16 -6.49
C ARG A 110 -6.25 0.96 -5.64
N GLY A 111 -5.06 0.76 -5.07
CA GLY A 111 -4.27 1.80 -4.45
C GLY A 111 -3.59 1.33 -3.17
N SER A 112 -2.44 1.93 -2.87
CA SER A 112 -1.63 1.55 -1.72
C SER A 112 -2.20 2.04 -0.38
N TRP A 113 -3.23 2.89 -0.41
CA TRP A 113 -3.85 3.53 0.75
C TRP A 113 -4.35 2.53 1.81
N ILE A 114 -4.69 1.31 1.40
CA ILE A 114 -5.10 0.24 2.33
C ILE A 114 -3.98 -0.10 3.34
N PHE A 115 -2.72 0.09 2.94
CA PHE A 115 -1.54 -0.13 3.76
C PHE A 115 -1.18 1.06 4.66
N TYR A 116 -1.96 2.14 4.64
CA TYR A 116 -1.76 3.26 5.56
C TYR A 116 -2.31 2.90 6.94
N ARG A 117 -1.48 3.06 7.98
CA ARG A 117 -1.76 2.60 9.35
C ARG A 117 -3.18 2.89 9.84
N ALA A 118 -3.64 4.13 9.74
CA ALA A 118 -4.95 4.53 10.23
C ALA A 118 -6.10 3.87 9.43
N ILE A 119 -5.88 3.66 8.13
CA ILE A 119 -6.87 3.06 7.24
C ILE A 119 -6.90 1.54 7.45
N GLY A 120 -5.75 0.87 7.46
CA GLY A 120 -5.65 -0.56 7.72
C GLY A 120 -6.28 -0.94 9.07
N LYS A 121 -6.04 -0.15 10.13
CA LYS A 121 -6.69 -0.37 11.43
C LYS A 121 -8.22 -0.26 11.37
N LYS A 122 -8.75 0.78 10.71
CA LYS A 122 -10.21 0.95 10.56
C LYS A 122 -10.83 -0.19 9.77
N LEU A 123 -10.16 -0.60 8.69
CA LEU A 123 -10.60 -1.71 7.84
C LEU A 123 -10.69 -3.01 8.63
N ILE A 124 -9.63 -3.36 9.37
CA ILE A 124 -9.61 -4.57 10.22
C ILE A 124 -10.74 -4.51 11.26
N LEU A 125 -10.94 -3.37 11.92
CA LEU A 125 -12.02 -3.21 12.91
C LEU A 125 -13.41 -3.40 12.30
N ASN A 126 -13.66 -2.81 11.12
CA ASN A 126 -14.96 -2.91 10.46
C ASN A 126 -15.21 -4.31 9.88
N VAL A 127 -14.19 -4.97 9.34
CA VAL A 127 -14.29 -6.35 8.87
C VAL A 127 -14.58 -7.29 10.04
N ASN A 128 -13.83 -7.18 11.14
CA ASN A 128 -14.08 -7.98 12.34
C ASN A 128 -15.48 -7.78 12.92
N TYR A 129 -16.00 -6.54 12.85
CA TYR A 129 -17.38 -6.27 13.24
C TYR A 129 -18.40 -6.99 12.35
N LEU A 130 -18.21 -6.99 11.02
CA LEU A 130 -19.09 -7.74 10.12
C LEU A 130 -19.03 -9.25 10.37
N LEU A 131 -17.83 -9.80 10.62
CA LEU A 131 -17.65 -11.20 11.00
C LEU A 131 -18.40 -11.54 12.28
N ALA A 132 -18.31 -10.68 13.30
CA ALA A 132 -19.04 -10.84 14.56
C ALA A 132 -20.57 -10.78 14.39
N LEU A 133 -21.05 -10.11 13.34
CA LEU A 133 -22.47 -10.11 12.95
C LEU A 133 -22.88 -11.35 12.12
N GLY A 134 -21.96 -12.27 11.86
CA GLY A 134 -22.22 -13.48 11.07
C GLY A 134 -22.21 -13.27 9.56
N VAL A 135 -21.71 -12.12 9.07
CA VAL A 135 -21.58 -11.89 7.62
C VAL A 135 -20.53 -12.86 7.04
N PRO A 136 -20.86 -13.63 5.97
CA PRO A 136 -19.94 -14.59 5.40
C PRO A 136 -18.65 -13.94 4.86
N ASN A 137 -17.52 -14.64 5.06
CA ASN A 137 -16.22 -14.23 4.52
C ASN A 137 -16.25 -13.94 3.01
N SER A 138 -16.97 -14.75 2.23
CA SER A 138 -17.11 -14.56 0.77
C SER A 138 -17.75 -13.21 0.41
N PHE A 139 -18.73 -12.77 1.20
CA PHE A 139 -19.39 -11.48 0.99
C PHE A 139 -18.46 -10.32 1.35
N ILE A 140 -17.76 -10.43 2.49
CA ILE A 140 -16.75 -9.44 2.91
C ILE A 140 -15.63 -9.36 1.87
N ALA A 141 -15.17 -10.49 1.35
CA ALA A 141 -14.14 -10.54 0.33
C ALA A 141 -14.58 -9.82 -0.95
N THR A 142 -15.84 -9.98 -1.34
CA THR A 142 -16.45 -9.27 -2.47
C THR A 142 -16.52 -7.76 -2.23
N LEU A 143 -16.90 -7.35 -1.01
CA LEU A 143 -16.91 -5.94 -0.61
C LEU A 143 -15.50 -5.33 -0.60
N LEU A 144 -14.49 -6.03 -0.09
CA LEU A 144 -13.10 -5.58 -0.11
C LEU A 144 -12.59 -5.43 -1.55
N SER A 145 -12.93 -6.39 -2.41
CA SER A 145 -12.47 -6.42 -3.80
C SER A 145 -13.15 -5.35 -4.66
N SER A 146 -14.40 -4.97 -4.33
CA SER A 146 -15.21 -4.05 -5.14
C SER A 146 -15.25 -2.64 -4.56
N PHE A 147 -15.40 -2.52 -3.24
CA PHE A 147 -15.67 -1.28 -2.49
C PHE A 147 -14.84 -1.17 -1.20
N PRO A 148 -13.50 -1.26 -1.27
CA PRO A 148 -12.65 -1.24 -0.06
C PRO A 148 -12.83 0.04 0.78
N GLN A 149 -13.19 1.17 0.17
CA GLN A 149 -13.42 2.43 0.90
C GLN A 149 -14.64 2.37 1.82
N ALA A 150 -15.64 1.54 1.51
CA ALA A 150 -16.80 1.34 2.38
C ALA A 150 -16.40 0.76 3.74
N LEU A 151 -15.40 -0.12 3.74
CA LEU A 151 -14.87 -0.78 4.93
C LEU A 151 -13.79 0.06 5.64
N ALA A 152 -13.25 1.10 5.01
CA ALA A 152 -12.23 1.97 5.60
C ALA A 152 -12.80 3.16 6.41
N GLN A 153 -14.12 3.26 6.54
CA GLN A 153 -14.80 4.36 7.23
C GLN A 153 -14.50 4.36 8.73
N ASN A 154 -14.74 5.51 9.38
CA ASN A 154 -14.68 5.59 10.84
C ASN A 154 -15.63 4.55 11.47
N HIS A 155 -15.13 3.78 12.44
CA HIS A 155 -15.83 2.63 13.01
C HIS A 155 -17.17 2.98 13.65
N ASP A 156 -17.24 4.09 14.40
CA ASP A 156 -18.48 4.53 15.04
C ASP A 156 -19.55 4.89 14.01
N GLN A 157 -19.14 5.54 12.92
CA GLN A 157 -20.05 5.87 11.81
C GLN A 157 -20.45 4.62 11.02
N PHE A 158 -19.53 3.68 10.85
CA PHE A 158 -19.80 2.42 10.17
C PHE A 158 -20.89 1.61 10.88
N ARG A 159 -20.80 1.49 12.22
CA ARG A 159 -21.78 0.80 13.06
C ARG A 159 -23.17 1.45 13.03
N LYS A 160 -23.24 2.78 12.95
CA LYS A 160 -24.50 3.54 13.00
C LYS A 160 -25.38 3.37 11.75
N LYS A 161 -24.85 2.89 10.62
CA LYS A 161 -25.62 2.76 9.37
C LYS A 161 -26.73 1.70 9.40
N ARG A 162 -26.91 0.98 10.52
CA ARG A 162 -27.96 -0.02 10.72
C ARG A 162 -29.38 0.54 10.94
N GLY A 163 -29.56 1.86 10.96
CA GLY A 163 -30.83 2.50 11.39
C GLY A 163 -31.75 3.06 10.30
N ARG A 164 -31.64 2.68 9.02
CA ARG A 164 -32.50 3.24 7.94
C ARG A 164 -33.24 2.21 7.07
N GLY A 165 -33.20 0.92 7.43
CA GLY A 165 -33.76 -0.16 6.60
C GLY A 165 -34.92 -0.95 7.21
N GLU A 166 -35.33 -0.67 8.44
CA GLU A 166 -36.45 -1.35 9.11
C GLU A 166 -37.51 -0.29 9.45
N GLY A 167 -38.39 -0.03 8.49
CA GLY A 167 -39.42 0.99 8.59
C GLY A 167 -40.10 1.23 7.26
N ASN A 168 -40.74 0.18 6.73
CA ASN A 168 -41.90 0.27 5.85
C ASN A 168 -42.53 -1.13 5.79
N GLY A 169 -43.19 -1.49 6.89
CA GLY A 169 -44.36 -2.35 6.79
C GLY A 169 -45.56 -1.44 6.54
N ILE A 170 -46.16 -1.56 5.36
CA ILE A 170 -47.62 -1.62 5.14
C ILE A 170 -47.81 -2.58 3.97
#